data_AF-A0ABD2C2E6-F1
#
_entry.id   AF-A0ABD2C2E6-F1
#
_cell.length_a   1.000
_cell.length_b   1.000
_cell.length_c   1.000
_cell.angle_alpha   90.00
_cell.angle_beta   90.00
_cell.angle_gamma   90.00
#
_symmetry.space_group_name_H-M   'P 1'
#
loop_
_entity.id
_entity.type
_entity.pdbx_description
1 polymer ?
#
loop_
_entity_poly.entity_id
_entity_poly.type
_entity_poly.pdbx_seq_one_letter_code
_entity_poly.pdbx_strand_id
1 'polypeptide(L)'
;MRIGRKYKDGRKDHDLHAIISTSSSGLPKWRQSPIDLKPTNTWTQKFPPLLLTGYWLKKGKATMTNTGKTVNIELLDQSTDPYLRGGPLSEDEFKLKNVQFRWGPSDSQGAEHSINSVWYSMEAQALHWNTRYGSLEKCYDKSDGIAILSYLMQVVGCKGMPDNPTVARVTDHLPRIKKMGSSITVTPDCLWWILQACAAPGYFTYLGSLTVSPYNECVIWIIISHAIKISSRQMDAFRNIYDYKWDPIVSNYRPQQLCCGRRILYATDCSIV
;
A
#
# COMPACT_ATOMS: atom_id res chain seq x y z
N MET A 1 -43.69 42.70 28.99
CA MET A 1 -42.29 42.28 28.74
C MET A 1 -42.12 40.82 29.11
N ARG A 2 -42.10 39.91 28.13
CA ARG A 2 -41.71 38.50 28.29
C ARG A 2 -40.68 38.19 27.21
N ILE A 3 -39.45 37.91 27.62
CA ILE A 3 -38.32 37.63 26.72
C ILE A 3 -38.28 36.11 26.52
N GLY A 4 -38.67 35.64 25.33
CA GLY A 4 -38.51 34.26 24.91
C GLY A 4 -37.13 34.03 24.30
N ARG A 5 -36.32 33.16 24.90
CA ARG A 5 -35.06 32.67 24.33
C ARG A 5 -35.37 31.63 23.23
N LYS A 6 -35.07 31.95 21.98
CA LYS A 6 -34.98 30.95 20.89
C LYS A 6 -33.59 30.31 20.95
N TYR A 7 -33.55 29.02 21.28
CA TYR A 7 -32.40 28.16 21.04
C TYR A 7 -32.19 28.04 19.52
N LYS A 8 -30.99 28.38 19.03
CA LYS A 8 -30.56 28.03 17.68
C LYS A 8 -29.87 26.67 17.75
N ASP A 9 -30.54 25.66 17.21
CA ASP A 9 -29.96 24.35 16.89
C ASP A 9 -28.88 24.56 15.82
N GLY A 10 -27.67 24.06 16.11
CA GLY A 10 -26.46 24.27 15.32
C GLY A 10 -26.02 22.98 14.64
N ARG A 11 -26.93 22.29 13.95
CA ARG A 11 -26.55 21.24 13.00
C ARG A 11 -25.97 21.90 11.76
N LYS A 12 -24.63 21.91 11.69
CA LYS A 12 -23.93 22.09 10.42
C LYS A 12 -24.09 20.79 9.65
N ASP A 13 -24.87 20.84 8.58
CA ASP A 13 -24.82 19.81 7.54
C ASP A 13 -23.38 19.75 7.01
N HIS A 14 -22.72 18.63 7.26
CA HIS A 14 -21.45 18.31 6.64
C HIS A 14 -21.73 17.87 5.20
N ASP A 15 -21.80 18.83 4.29
CA ASP A 15 -21.73 18.55 2.86
C ASP A 15 -20.37 17.91 2.56
N LEU A 16 -20.36 16.57 2.47
CA LEU A 16 -19.30 15.81 1.82
C LEU A 16 -19.35 16.12 0.31
N HIS A 17 -18.75 17.24 -0.09
CA HIS A 17 -18.29 17.38 -1.46
C HIS A 17 -17.16 16.38 -1.67
N ALA A 18 -17.52 15.17 -2.11
CA ALA A 18 -16.56 14.20 -2.62
C ALA A 18 -15.83 14.85 -3.80
N ILE A 19 -14.58 15.22 -3.60
CA ILE A 19 -13.74 15.84 -4.62
C ILE A 19 -13.49 14.77 -5.69
N ILE A 20 -14.20 14.87 -6.81
CA ILE A 20 -13.90 14.09 -8.01
C ILE A 20 -12.50 14.50 -8.45
N SER A 21 -11.54 13.57 -8.37
CA SER A 21 -10.19 13.82 -8.89
C SER A 21 -10.28 13.98 -10.41
N THR A 22 -9.63 14.99 -10.98
CA THR A 22 -9.61 15.23 -12.43
C THR A 22 -8.24 14.89 -13.03
N SER A 23 -8.20 14.53 -14.31
CA SER A 23 -6.96 14.44 -15.08
C SER A 23 -6.36 15.84 -15.31
N SER A 24 -5.11 15.88 -15.80
CA SER A 24 -4.50 17.11 -16.29
C SER A 24 -5.31 17.76 -17.44
N SER A 25 -6.14 16.99 -18.12
CA SER A 25 -7.09 17.44 -19.15
C SER A 25 -8.47 17.83 -18.61
N GLY A 26 -8.69 17.82 -17.29
CA GLY A 26 -9.96 18.19 -16.66
C GLY A 26 -11.06 17.13 -16.70
N LEU A 27 -10.78 15.93 -17.23
CA LEU A 27 -11.75 14.83 -17.25
C LEU A 27 -11.85 14.17 -15.86
N PRO A 28 -13.05 13.80 -15.41
CA PRO A 28 -13.24 13.06 -14.16
C PRO A 28 -12.48 11.72 -14.15
N LYS A 29 -11.81 11.43 -13.04
CA LYS A 29 -11.20 10.12 -12.74
C LYS A 29 -12.16 9.30 -11.88
N TRP A 30 -12.60 8.16 -12.40
CA TRP A 30 -13.67 7.34 -11.83
C TRP A 30 -13.17 6.12 -11.06
N ARG A 31 -11.90 5.75 -11.22
CA ARG A 31 -11.27 4.55 -10.65
C ARG A 31 -10.12 4.91 -9.73
N GLN A 32 -10.28 5.94 -8.92
CA GLN A 32 -9.25 6.39 -7.98
C GLN A 32 -9.08 5.44 -6.79
N SER A 33 -7.85 5.36 -6.28
CA SER A 33 -7.46 4.59 -5.10
C SER A 33 -6.87 5.51 -4.04
N PRO A 34 -6.88 5.15 -2.75
CA PRO A 34 -7.40 3.90 -2.19
C PRO A 34 -8.92 3.90 -1.97
N ILE A 35 -9.50 2.75 -1.60
CA ILE A 35 -10.93 2.60 -1.27
C ILE A 35 -11.12 1.74 -0.01
N ASP A 36 -12.29 1.85 0.61
CA ASP A 36 -12.78 0.87 1.59
C ASP A 36 -13.30 -0.38 0.88
N LEU A 37 -12.76 -1.55 1.24
CA LEU A 37 -13.14 -2.85 0.69
C LEU A 37 -14.38 -3.37 1.41
N LYS A 38 -15.56 -2.94 0.94
CA LYS A 38 -16.85 -3.29 1.56
C LYS A 38 -17.39 -4.64 1.06
N PRO A 39 -17.93 -5.49 1.96
CA PRO A 39 -18.60 -6.73 1.56
C PRO A 39 -19.73 -6.51 0.54
N THR A 40 -20.47 -5.41 0.66
CA THR A 40 -21.58 -5.03 -0.26
C THR A 40 -21.14 -4.82 -1.70
N ASN A 41 -19.85 -4.58 -1.94
CA ASN A 41 -19.26 -4.34 -3.25
C ASN A 41 -18.24 -5.43 -3.62
N THR A 42 -18.26 -6.57 -2.92
CA THR A 42 -17.29 -7.65 -3.08
C THR A 42 -17.97 -8.91 -3.61
N TRP A 43 -17.39 -9.50 -4.64
CA TRP A 43 -17.84 -10.77 -5.22
C TRP A 43 -16.72 -11.79 -5.19
N THR A 44 -17.05 -13.02 -4.78
CA THR A 44 -16.08 -14.11 -4.80
C THR A 44 -15.79 -14.53 -6.24
N GLN A 45 -14.52 -14.76 -6.55
CA GLN A 45 -14.08 -15.29 -7.83
C GLN A 45 -12.85 -16.19 -7.64
N LYS A 46 -12.79 -17.30 -8.37
CA LYS A 46 -11.59 -18.15 -8.40
C LYS A 46 -10.58 -17.59 -9.39
N PHE A 47 -9.31 -17.66 -9.00
CA PHE A 47 -8.16 -17.28 -9.81
C PHE A 47 -7.10 -18.37 -9.78
N PRO A 48 -6.19 -18.43 -10.76
CA PRO A 48 -4.96 -19.20 -10.60
C PRO A 48 -4.15 -18.66 -9.41
N PRO A 49 -3.25 -19.47 -8.83
CA PRO A 49 -2.32 -19.03 -7.78
C PRO A 49 -1.61 -17.72 -8.12
N LEU A 50 -1.38 -16.86 -7.13
CA LEU A 50 -0.39 -15.80 -7.27
C LEU A 50 1.00 -16.41 -7.13
N LEU A 51 1.87 -16.11 -8.08
CA LEU A 51 3.23 -16.65 -8.12
C LEU A 51 4.24 -15.53 -7.93
N LEU A 52 5.04 -15.61 -6.87
CA LEU A 52 6.07 -14.62 -6.54
C LEU A 52 7.45 -15.25 -6.67
N THR A 53 8.27 -14.76 -7.59
CA THR A 53 9.65 -15.22 -7.76
C THR A 53 10.63 -14.11 -7.41
N GLY A 54 11.79 -14.45 -6.84
CA GLY A 54 12.93 -13.52 -6.70
C GLY A 54 12.86 -12.47 -5.57
N TYR A 55 11.81 -12.41 -4.75
CA TYR A 55 11.63 -11.34 -3.74
C TYR A 55 12.53 -11.45 -2.51
N TRP A 56 13.01 -12.66 -2.20
CA TRP A 56 13.70 -12.94 -0.94
C TRP A 56 14.93 -13.83 -1.14
N LEU A 57 15.61 -13.62 -2.27
CA LEU A 57 16.88 -14.29 -2.56
C LEU A 57 17.96 -13.84 -1.58
N LYS A 58 18.86 -14.75 -1.21
CA LYS A 58 20.01 -14.45 -0.34
C LYS A 58 21.19 -13.82 -1.09
N LYS A 59 21.14 -13.78 -2.42
CA LYS A 59 22.18 -13.23 -3.30
C LYS A 59 21.62 -12.05 -4.09
N GLY A 60 22.37 -10.95 -4.13
CA GLY A 60 21.98 -9.70 -4.78
C GLY A 60 22.18 -8.51 -3.84
N LYS A 61 21.64 -7.35 -4.22
CA LYS A 61 21.66 -6.13 -3.40
C LYS A 61 20.24 -5.62 -3.17
N ALA A 62 19.99 -5.07 -1.99
CA ALA A 62 18.78 -4.29 -1.75
C ALA A 62 19.18 -2.91 -1.24
N THR A 63 18.54 -1.87 -1.77
CA THR A 63 18.77 -0.49 -1.37
C THR A 63 17.53 0.02 -0.68
N MET A 64 17.69 0.56 0.54
CA MET A 64 16.63 1.21 1.29
C MET A 64 16.92 2.70 1.38
N THR A 65 15.96 3.51 0.95
CA THR A 65 16.12 4.97 0.78
C THR A 65 14.96 5.70 1.43
N ASN A 66 15.26 6.79 2.14
CA ASN A 66 14.25 7.78 2.50
C ASN A 66 14.09 8.78 1.34
N THR A 67 12.94 8.78 0.69
CA THR A 67 12.64 9.64 -0.46
C THR A 67 12.21 11.06 -0.07
N GLY A 68 12.06 11.34 1.22
CA GLY A 68 11.40 12.54 1.77
C GLY A 68 9.87 12.44 1.76
N LYS A 69 9.30 11.37 1.20
CA LYS A 69 7.85 11.10 1.18
C LYS A 69 7.49 9.73 1.75
N THR A 70 8.40 8.77 1.64
CA THR A 70 8.25 7.38 2.05
C THR A 70 9.61 6.74 2.23
N VAL A 71 9.65 5.64 2.96
CA VAL A 71 10.71 4.64 2.84
C VAL A 71 10.48 3.86 1.53
N ASN A 72 11.53 3.66 0.75
CA ASN A 72 11.52 2.97 -0.54
C ASN A 72 12.58 1.87 -0.53
N ILE A 73 12.21 0.65 -0.91
CA ILE A 73 13.12 -0.49 -1.05
C ILE A 73 13.16 -0.92 -2.51
N GLU A 74 14.36 -1.04 -3.07
CA GLU A 74 14.59 -1.58 -4.42
C GLU A 74 15.52 -2.80 -4.33
N LEU A 75 15.14 -3.88 -5.00
CA LEU A 75 16.01 -5.05 -5.21
C LEU A 75 16.80 -4.83 -6.50
N LEU A 76 18.12 -4.77 -6.39
CA LEU A 76 19.07 -4.50 -7.47
C LEU A 76 20.05 -5.67 -7.62
N ASP A 77 20.64 -5.81 -8.80
CA ASP A 77 21.68 -6.82 -9.08
C ASP A 77 21.31 -8.24 -8.60
N GLN A 78 20.03 -8.63 -8.75
CA GLN A 78 19.56 -9.94 -8.33
C GLN A 78 20.01 -11.01 -9.34
N SER A 79 20.31 -12.22 -8.85
CA SER A 79 20.58 -13.35 -9.75
C SER A 79 19.36 -13.77 -10.58
N THR A 80 18.17 -13.47 -10.06
CA THR A 80 16.89 -13.63 -10.74
C THR A 80 16.04 -12.43 -10.40
N ASP A 81 15.58 -11.72 -11.42
CA ASP A 81 14.71 -10.56 -11.24
C ASP A 81 13.40 -10.97 -10.53
N PRO A 82 12.88 -10.13 -9.62
CA PRO A 82 11.62 -10.38 -8.94
C PRO A 82 10.39 -10.19 -9.84
N TYR A 83 9.54 -11.21 -9.97
CA TYR A 83 8.33 -11.19 -10.80
C TYR A 83 7.07 -11.65 -10.05
N LEU A 84 5.94 -11.04 -10.42
CA LEU A 84 4.59 -11.40 -10.02
C LEU A 84 3.81 -11.92 -11.23
N ARG A 85 3.12 -13.06 -11.06
CA ARG A 85 2.28 -13.70 -12.09
C ARG A 85 1.02 -14.33 -11.50
N GLY A 86 0.10 -14.74 -12.36
CA GLY A 86 -1.12 -15.44 -11.98
C GLY A 86 -2.11 -14.53 -11.26
N GLY A 87 -2.99 -15.12 -10.44
CA GLY A 87 -4.08 -14.37 -9.83
C GLY A 87 -4.93 -13.61 -10.87
N PRO A 88 -5.18 -12.30 -10.69
CA PRO A 88 -5.94 -11.48 -11.64
C PRO A 88 -5.11 -10.93 -12.81
N LEU A 89 -3.84 -11.34 -12.95
CA LEU A 89 -2.88 -10.72 -13.87
C LEU A 89 -2.85 -11.33 -15.28
N SER A 90 -3.86 -12.14 -15.63
CA SER A 90 -3.88 -12.89 -16.89
C SER A 90 -2.59 -13.72 -17.05
N GLU A 91 -2.10 -13.90 -18.29
CA GLU A 91 -0.85 -14.60 -18.59
C GLU A 91 0.38 -13.67 -18.59
N ASP A 92 0.24 -12.42 -18.12
CA ASP A 92 1.30 -11.43 -18.16
C ASP A 92 2.29 -11.58 -16.98
N GLU A 93 3.52 -11.13 -17.19
CA GLU A 93 4.55 -11.06 -16.16
C GLU A 93 4.75 -9.62 -15.68
N PHE A 94 4.75 -9.43 -14.36
CA PHE A 94 4.90 -8.12 -13.75
C PHE A 94 6.21 -8.06 -12.96
N LYS A 95 7.15 -7.22 -13.40
CA LYS A 95 8.46 -7.07 -12.73
C LYS A 95 8.35 -6.11 -11.55
N LEU A 96 8.85 -6.50 -10.37
CA LEU A 96 8.90 -5.62 -9.20
C LEU A 96 9.82 -4.42 -9.49
N LYS A 97 9.29 -3.22 -9.24
CA LYS A 97 10.05 -1.97 -9.27
C LYS A 97 10.57 -1.63 -7.88
N ASN A 98 9.68 -1.51 -6.90
CA ASN A 98 10.02 -1.12 -5.53
C ASN A 98 8.92 -1.50 -4.54
N VAL A 99 9.25 -1.43 -3.25
CA VAL A 99 8.30 -1.47 -2.14
C VAL A 99 8.29 -0.12 -1.43
N GLN A 100 7.10 0.46 -1.24
CA GLN A 100 6.90 1.72 -0.52
C GLN A 100 5.98 1.52 0.67
N PHE A 101 6.03 2.43 1.64
CA PHE A 101 5.26 2.33 2.88
C PHE A 101 4.40 3.58 3.08
N ARG A 102 3.19 3.36 3.59
CA ARG A 102 2.23 4.39 3.97
C ARG A 102 1.89 4.21 5.44
N TRP A 103 1.96 5.27 6.22
CA TRP A 103 1.69 5.24 7.64
C TRP A 103 1.02 6.53 8.10
N GLY A 104 0.50 6.49 9.31
CA GLY A 104 -0.20 7.60 9.93
C GLY A 104 0.21 7.82 11.39
N PRO A 105 -0.42 8.82 12.03
CA PRO A 105 0.01 9.33 13.33
C PRO A 105 -0.30 8.36 14.49
N SER A 106 -1.14 7.35 14.27
CA SER A 106 -1.64 6.48 15.34
C SER A 106 -1.56 5.00 14.96
N ASP A 107 -1.57 4.14 15.97
CA ASP A 107 -1.50 2.68 15.80
C ASP A 107 -2.80 2.09 15.24
N SER A 108 -3.85 2.90 15.06
CA SER A 108 -5.13 2.49 14.49
C SER A 108 -5.46 3.17 13.15
N GLN A 109 -4.57 4.00 12.60
CA GLN A 109 -4.82 4.72 11.36
C GLN A 109 -3.52 5.12 10.64
N GLY A 110 -3.33 4.57 9.45
CA GLY A 110 -2.21 4.93 8.56
C GLY A 110 -2.10 4.14 7.27
N ALA A 111 -2.79 3.00 7.16
CA ALA A 111 -3.02 2.35 5.87
C ALA A 111 -3.90 3.21 4.96
N GLU A 112 -3.72 3.06 3.65
CA GLU A 112 -4.51 3.76 2.63
C GLU A 112 -5.86 3.04 2.40
N HIS A 113 -5.82 1.71 2.31
CA HIS A 113 -6.99 0.84 2.23
C HIS A 113 -7.53 0.48 3.63
N SER A 114 -8.83 0.21 3.69
CA SER A 114 -9.50 -0.42 4.82
C SER A 114 -10.30 -1.63 4.34
N ILE A 115 -10.60 -2.56 5.26
CA ILE A 115 -11.50 -3.68 4.99
C ILE A 115 -12.72 -3.51 5.87
N ASN A 116 -13.90 -3.39 5.27
CA ASN A 116 -15.15 -3.18 6.00
C ASN A 116 -15.05 -2.05 7.05
N SER A 117 -14.46 -0.92 6.64
CA SER A 117 -14.21 0.26 7.47
C SER A 117 -13.27 0.04 8.67
N VAL A 118 -12.58 -1.11 8.74
CA VAL A 118 -11.50 -1.36 9.71
C VAL A 118 -10.19 -0.80 9.16
N TRP A 119 -9.62 0.15 9.91
CA TRP A 119 -8.35 0.80 9.60
C TRP A 119 -7.17 0.06 10.20
N TYR A 120 -6.02 0.19 9.53
CA TYR A 120 -4.76 -0.45 9.91
C TYR A 120 -3.67 0.61 10.15
N SER A 121 -2.66 0.26 10.95
CA SER A 121 -1.59 1.19 11.35
C SER A 121 -0.76 1.70 10.18
N MET A 122 -0.49 0.83 9.19
CA MET A 122 0.29 1.16 8.00
C MET A 122 0.00 0.19 6.85
N GLU A 123 0.45 0.54 5.65
CA GLU A 123 0.32 -0.26 4.44
C GLU A 123 1.65 -0.29 3.68
N ALA A 124 2.14 -1.47 3.32
CA ALA A 124 3.25 -1.63 2.38
C ALA A 124 2.70 -1.93 0.99
N GLN A 125 3.28 -1.31 -0.04
CA GLN A 125 2.84 -1.38 -1.43
C GLN A 125 4.03 -1.79 -2.30
N ALA A 126 4.01 -3.02 -2.78
CA ALA A 126 4.98 -3.53 -3.74
C ALA A 126 4.47 -3.24 -5.16
N LEU A 127 5.14 -2.33 -5.86
CA LEU A 127 4.78 -1.88 -7.20
C LEU A 127 5.48 -2.72 -8.25
N HIS A 128 4.70 -3.26 -9.17
CA HIS A 128 5.18 -4.04 -10.31
C HIS A 128 4.67 -3.42 -11.61
N TRP A 129 5.44 -3.55 -12.67
CA TRP A 129 5.05 -3.09 -14.00
C TRP A 129 4.98 -4.24 -15.00
N ASN A 130 3.99 -4.17 -15.88
CA ASN A 130 3.71 -5.21 -16.86
C ASN A 130 4.77 -5.22 -17.96
N THR A 131 5.54 -6.29 -18.06
CA THR A 131 6.68 -6.36 -18.99
C THR A 131 6.26 -6.37 -20.45
N ARG A 132 5.00 -6.71 -20.76
CA ARG A 132 4.47 -6.69 -22.14
C ARG A 132 4.58 -5.32 -22.82
N TYR A 133 4.64 -4.25 -22.02
CA TYR A 133 4.77 -2.88 -22.53
C TYR A 133 6.21 -2.43 -22.71
N GLY A 134 7.19 -3.25 -22.33
CA GLY A 134 8.62 -3.03 -22.54
C GLY A 134 9.29 -2.02 -21.61
N SER A 135 8.55 -1.12 -20.97
CA SER A 135 9.09 -0.23 -19.93
C SER A 135 8.02 0.25 -18.94
N LEU A 136 8.44 0.67 -17.74
CA LEU A 136 7.57 1.23 -16.71
C LEU A 136 6.86 2.50 -17.20
N GLU A 137 7.55 3.35 -17.97
CA GLU A 137 7.02 4.62 -18.46
C GLU A 137 5.80 4.40 -19.35
N LYS A 138 5.84 3.37 -20.21
CA LYS A 138 4.72 3.01 -21.09
C LYS A 138 3.53 2.42 -20.33
N CYS A 139 3.75 1.92 -19.11
CA CYS A 139 2.71 1.31 -18.29
C CYS A 139 1.74 2.34 -17.69
N TYR A 140 2.17 3.60 -17.49
CA TYR A 140 1.33 4.63 -16.85
C TYR A 140 0.09 5.01 -17.67
N ASP A 141 0.09 4.72 -18.97
CA ASP A 141 -1.02 4.99 -19.89
C ASP A 141 -1.86 3.74 -20.21
N LYS A 142 -1.65 2.64 -19.47
CA LYS A 142 -2.32 1.35 -19.68
C LYS A 142 -3.12 0.97 -18.45
N SER A 143 -4.39 0.63 -18.60
CA SER A 143 -5.29 0.33 -17.46
C SER A 143 -4.82 -0.84 -16.58
N ASP A 144 -3.95 -1.69 -17.10
CA ASP A 144 -3.34 -2.86 -16.49
C ASP A 144 -1.80 -2.83 -16.63
N GLY A 145 -1.23 -1.62 -16.73
CA GLY A 145 0.21 -1.43 -16.81
C GLY A 145 0.93 -1.70 -15.50
N ILE A 146 0.25 -1.54 -14.36
CA ILE A 146 0.83 -1.68 -13.03
C ILE A 146 0.02 -2.67 -12.21
N ALA A 147 0.71 -3.51 -11.44
CA ALA A 147 0.10 -4.32 -10.38
C ALA A 147 0.72 -3.93 -9.04
N ILE A 148 -0.11 -3.63 -8.05
CA ILE A 148 0.36 -3.33 -6.69
C ILE A 148 -0.12 -4.42 -5.73
N LEU A 149 0.84 -5.15 -5.14
CA LEU A 149 0.58 -5.99 -3.99
C LEU A 149 0.60 -5.13 -2.73
N SER A 150 -0.53 -5.05 -2.05
CA SER A 150 -0.73 -4.27 -0.85
C SER A 150 -0.82 -5.16 0.38
N TYR A 151 -0.08 -4.78 1.42
CA TYR A 151 0.00 -5.49 2.69
C TYR A 151 -0.38 -4.54 3.82
N LEU A 152 -1.52 -4.82 4.44
CA LEU A 152 -1.97 -4.10 5.62
C LEU A 152 -1.14 -4.57 6.82
N MET A 153 -0.71 -3.65 7.67
CA MET A 153 0.02 -3.98 8.90
C MET A 153 -0.64 -3.33 10.11
N GLN A 154 -0.73 -4.10 11.19
CA GLN A 154 -1.41 -3.71 12.42
C GLN A 154 -0.47 -3.84 13.61
N VAL A 155 -0.36 -2.77 14.39
CA VAL A 155 0.22 -2.83 15.73
C VAL A 155 -0.68 -3.69 16.60
N VAL A 156 -0.11 -4.74 17.20
CA VAL A 156 -0.84 -5.64 18.10
C VAL A 156 -0.27 -5.60 19.52
N GLY A 157 -1.16 -5.71 20.50
CA GLY A 157 -0.80 -5.77 21.92
C GLY A 157 -0.41 -4.41 22.52
N CYS A 158 0.13 -4.44 23.74
CA CYS A 158 0.57 -3.26 24.48
C CYS A 158 2.03 -2.89 24.16
N LYS A 159 2.44 -1.68 24.58
CA LYS A 159 3.85 -1.27 24.49
C LYS A 159 4.73 -2.27 25.25
N GLY A 160 5.80 -2.73 24.60
CA GLY A 160 6.72 -3.74 25.15
C GLY A 160 6.55 -5.14 24.56
N MET A 161 5.54 -5.38 23.72
CA MET A 161 5.44 -6.63 22.97
C MET A 161 6.63 -6.83 22.02
N PRO A 162 7.09 -8.09 21.82
CA PRO A 162 8.18 -8.40 20.91
C PRO A 162 7.90 -7.93 19.48
N ASP A 163 8.97 -7.49 18.81
CA ASP A 163 8.93 -7.12 17.40
C ASP A 163 8.65 -8.33 16.50
N ASN A 164 8.04 -8.07 15.35
CA ASN A 164 7.98 -9.06 14.29
C ASN A 164 9.38 -9.24 13.68
N PRO A 165 10.01 -10.42 13.83
CA PRO A 165 11.41 -10.63 13.43
C PRO A 165 11.63 -10.56 11.92
N THR A 166 10.61 -10.80 11.08
CA THR A 166 10.78 -10.70 9.61
C THR A 166 10.70 -9.25 9.15
N VAL A 167 9.89 -8.43 9.80
CA VAL A 167 9.80 -6.97 9.56
C VAL A 167 11.00 -6.23 10.18
N ALA A 168 11.63 -6.78 11.22
CA ALA A 168 12.84 -6.23 11.85
C ALA A 168 13.99 -6.00 10.85
N ARG A 169 14.07 -6.84 9.80
CA ARG A 169 15.04 -6.71 8.70
C ARG A 169 14.94 -5.39 7.93
N VAL A 170 13.80 -4.72 8.02
CA VAL A 170 13.59 -3.35 7.51
C VAL A 170 13.71 -2.34 8.64
N THR A 171 12.98 -2.54 9.75
CA THR A 171 12.83 -1.50 10.78
C THR A 171 14.11 -1.19 11.52
N ASP A 172 14.99 -2.16 11.73
CA ASP A 172 16.26 -1.98 12.45
C ASP A 172 17.25 -1.09 11.67
N HIS A 173 17.01 -0.91 10.38
CA HIS A 173 17.83 -0.10 9.49
C HIS A 173 17.29 1.33 9.31
N LEU A 174 16.03 1.61 9.67
CA LEU A 174 15.41 2.93 9.54
C LEU A 174 16.18 4.07 10.24
N PRO A 175 16.80 3.89 11.42
CA PRO A 175 17.61 4.93 12.06
C PRO A 175 18.79 5.43 11.22
N ARG A 176 19.24 4.64 10.23
CA ARG A 176 20.35 4.98 9.34
C ARG A 176 19.92 5.82 8.13
N ILE A 177 18.61 5.94 7.88
CA ILE A 177 18.05 6.71 6.76
C ILE A 177 17.06 7.80 7.20
N LYS A 178 17.27 8.39 8.38
CA LYS A 178 16.36 9.41 8.91
C LYS A 178 16.18 10.61 7.99
N LYS A 179 17.24 11.05 7.30
CA LYS A 179 17.22 12.24 6.45
C LYS A 179 16.71 11.94 5.05
N MET A 180 15.91 12.82 4.46
CA MET A 180 15.59 12.72 3.04
C MET A 180 16.87 12.58 2.20
N GLY A 181 16.82 11.69 1.21
CA GLY A 181 17.91 11.39 0.29
C GLY A 181 18.96 10.43 0.84
N SER A 182 18.93 10.11 2.15
CA SER A 182 19.81 9.08 2.70
C SER A 182 19.39 7.69 2.22
N SER A 183 20.39 6.87 1.94
CA SER A 183 20.25 5.56 1.33
C SER A 183 21.29 4.61 1.89
N ILE A 184 20.90 3.35 2.12
CA ILE A 184 21.79 2.30 2.59
C ILE A 184 21.52 0.99 1.85
N THR A 185 22.56 0.16 1.77
CA THR A 185 22.40 -1.24 1.38
C THR A 185 21.92 -2.06 2.58
N VAL A 186 20.91 -2.89 2.35
CA VAL A 186 20.37 -3.89 3.30
C VAL A 186 20.48 -5.29 2.70
N THR A 187 20.19 -6.32 3.49
CA THR A 187 20.23 -7.70 2.97
C THR A 187 19.17 -7.89 1.88
N PRO A 188 19.47 -8.66 0.81
CA PRO A 188 18.53 -8.87 -0.30
C PRO A 188 17.26 -9.62 0.11
N ASP A 189 17.28 -10.32 1.26
CA ASP A 189 16.12 -11.00 1.85
C ASP A 189 15.34 -10.14 2.86
N CYS A 190 15.50 -8.80 2.83
CA CYS A 190 14.77 -7.87 3.70
C CYS A 190 13.25 -7.89 3.47
N LEU A 191 12.79 -8.38 2.31
CA LEU A 191 11.37 -8.54 1.97
C LEU A 191 10.78 -9.91 2.35
N TRP A 192 11.49 -10.73 3.15
CA TRP A 192 11.02 -12.06 3.56
C TRP A 192 9.64 -12.05 4.25
N TRP A 193 9.25 -10.94 4.88
CA TRP A 193 7.92 -10.77 5.47
C TRP A 193 6.78 -10.88 4.45
N ILE A 194 7.03 -10.63 3.16
CA ILE A 194 6.05 -10.82 2.07
C ILE A 194 5.61 -12.29 2.00
N LEU A 195 6.55 -13.23 2.07
CA LEU A 195 6.25 -14.66 2.02
C LEU A 195 5.27 -15.06 3.14
N GLN A 196 5.48 -14.52 4.35
CA GLN A 196 4.59 -14.80 5.48
C GLN A 196 3.20 -14.20 5.29
N ALA A 197 3.11 -12.97 4.77
CA ALA A 197 1.83 -12.33 4.49
C ALA A 197 1.05 -13.09 3.42
N CYS A 198 1.77 -13.60 2.43
CA CYS A 198 1.21 -14.34 1.32
C CYS A 198 0.77 -15.77 1.66
N ALA A 199 1.21 -16.34 2.79
CA ALA A 199 0.74 -17.64 3.25
C ALA A 199 -0.72 -17.63 3.74
N ALA A 200 -1.28 -16.44 3.99
CA ALA A 200 -2.66 -16.30 4.39
C ALA A 200 -3.63 -16.51 3.21
N PRO A 201 -4.80 -17.13 3.44
CA PRO A 201 -5.74 -17.41 2.37
C PRO A 201 -6.42 -16.13 1.87
N GLY A 202 -6.41 -15.96 0.55
CA GLY A 202 -7.25 -15.02 -0.18
C GLY A 202 -6.79 -13.56 -0.15
N TYR A 203 -7.23 -12.83 -1.17
CA TYR A 203 -6.90 -11.43 -1.39
C TYR A 203 -8.07 -10.72 -2.09
N PHE A 204 -8.13 -9.40 -1.94
CA PHE A 204 -9.03 -8.56 -2.73
C PHE A 204 -8.32 -8.07 -3.97
N THR A 205 -9.05 -7.89 -5.07
CA THR A 205 -8.50 -7.27 -6.28
C THR A 205 -9.53 -6.37 -6.96
N TYR A 206 -9.06 -5.24 -7.48
CA TYR A 206 -9.88 -4.26 -8.20
C TYR A 206 -9.01 -3.38 -9.12
N LEU A 207 -9.62 -2.80 -10.16
CA LEU A 207 -8.97 -1.81 -11.01
C LEU A 207 -9.02 -0.42 -10.37
N GLY A 208 -7.87 0.20 -10.22
CA GLY A 208 -7.69 1.44 -9.49
C GLY A 208 -6.65 2.36 -10.08
N SER A 209 -6.10 3.22 -9.22
CA SER A 209 -5.08 4.20 -9.59
C SER A 209 -3.84 4.11 -8.72
N LEU A 210 -2.78 4.80 -9.11
CA LEU A 210 -1.74 5.21 -8.19
C LEU A 210 -2.35 6.07 -7.07
N THR A 211 -1.84 5.95 -5.84
CA THR A 211 -2.22 6.79 -4.70
C THR A 211 -1.36 8.05 -4.56
N VAL A 212 -0.43 8.25 -5.49
CA VAL A 212 0.40 9.45 -5.61
C VAL A 212 0.16 10.13 -6.95
N SER A 213 0.34 11.46 -6.99
CA SER A 213 0.25 12.26 -8.21
C SER A 213 1.13 11.66 -9.33
N PRO A 214 0.63 11.54 -10.59
CA PRO A 214 -0.59 12.13 -11.12
C PRO A 214 -1.87 11.31 -10.91
N TYR A 215 -1.85 10.26 -10.09
CA TYR A 215 -2.99 9.36 -9.83
C TYR A 215 -3.50 8.65 -11.09
N ASN A 216 -2.59 8.13 -11.92
CA ASN A 216 -2.92 7.39 -13.13
C ASN A 216 -3.79 6.17 -12.82
N GLU A 217 -4.85 5.95 -13.60
CA GLU A 217 -5.76 4.80 -13.47
C GLU A 217 -5.23 3.57 -14.24
N CYS A 218 -4.05 3.12 -13.84
CA CYS A 218 -3.28 2.08 -14.49
C CYS A 218 -3.00 0.86 -13.61
N VAL A 219 -3.68 0.75 -12.46
CA VAL A 219 -3.31 -0.18 -11.39
C VAL A 219 -4.33 -1.31 -11.24
N ILE A 220 -3.86 -2.55 -11.32
CA ILE A 220 -4.53 -3.71 -10.74
C ILE A 220 -4.08 -3.80 -9.27
N TRP A 221 -4.97 -3.51 -8.35
CA TRP A 221 -4.69 -3.67 -6.92
C TRP A 221 -4.87 -5.13 -6.51
N ILE A 222 -3.98 -5.64 -5.67
CA ILE A 222 -4.07 -6.95 -5.03
C ILE A 222 -3.78 -6.75 -3.54
N ILE A 223 -4.82 -6.78 -2.70
CA ILE A 223 -4.71 -6.49 -1.26
C ILE A 223 -4.80 -7.81 -0.49
N ILE A 224 -3.72 -8.16 0.19
CA ILE A 224 -3.68 -9.34 1.06
C ILE A 224 -4.67 -9.15 2.21
N SER A 225 -5.55 -10.12 2.38
CA SER A 225 -6.71 -10.01 3.29
C SER A 225 -6.33 -10.03 4.77
N HIS A 226 -5.15 -10.56 5.11
CA HIS A 226 -4.68 -10.69 6.48
C HIS A 226 -3.59 -9.68 6.78
N ALA A 227 -3.74 -8.97 7.90
CA ALA A 227 -2.78 -7.97 8.31
C ALA A 227 -1.52 -8.60 8.93
N ILE A 228 -0.37 -8.05 8.56
CA ILE A 228 0.92 -8.36 9.19
C ILE A 228 0.93 -7.71 10.57
N LYS A 229 1.22 -8.52 11.59
CA LYS A 229 1.35 -8.04 12.97
C LYS A 229 2.71 -7.37 13.15
N ILE A 230 2.74 -6.16 13.69
CA ILE A 230 3.96 -5.41 14.03
C ILE A 230 3.88 -4.88 15.46
N SER A 231 5.00 -4.48 16.05
CA SER A 231 5.03 -3.83 17.36
C SER A 231 4.90 -2.31 17.24
N SER A 232 4.52 -1.65 18.33
CA SER A 232 4.50 -0.18 18.42
C SER A 232 5.92 0.40 18.19
N ARG A 233 6.97 -0.30 18.62
CA ARG A 233 8.38 0.10 18.37
C ARG A 233 8.72 0.12 16.88
N GLN A 234 8.30 -0.91 16.14
CA GLN A 234 8.50 -0.99 14.69
C GLN A 234 7.76 0.13 13.96
N MET A 235 6.54 0.44 14.39
CA MET A 235 5.76 1.55 13.87
C MET A 235 6.42 2.91 14.16
N ASP A 236 6.91 3.13 15.39
CA ASP A 236 7.60 4.35 15.77
C ASP A 236 8.90 4.58 15.00
N ALA A 237 9.57 3.52 14.55
CA ALA A 237 10.73 3.63 13.68
C ALA A 237 10.40 4.29 12.33
N PHE A 238 9.22 4.01 11.74
CA PHE A 238 8.75 4.69 10.53
C PHE A 238 8.36 6.15 10.79
N ARG A 239 7.70 6.43 11.92
CA ARG A 239 7.34 7.80 12.33
C ARG A 239 8.55 8.69 12.66
N ASN A 240 9.73 8.10 12.80
CA ASN A 240 11.02 8.77 13.05
C ASN A 240 11.85 8.97 11.77
N ILE A 241 11.18 8.95 10.60
CA ILE A 241 11.74 9.33 9.30
C ILE A 241 11.36 10.78 9.00
N TYR A 242 12.28 11.55 8.41
CA TYR A 242 12.16 13.00 8.23
C TYR A 242 12.12 13.39 6.75
N ASP A 243 11.42 14.48 6.46
CA ASP A 243 11.34 15.07 5.13
C ASP A 243 12.55 16.00 4.81
N TYR A 244 12.42 16.82 3.76
CA TYR A 244 13.47 17.78 3.37
C TYR A 244 13.67 18.94 4.35
N LYS A 245 12.65 19.25 5.16
CA LYS A 245 12.69 20.30 6.19
C LYS A 245 13.23 19.81 7.52
N TRP A 246 13.56 18.52 7.60
CA TRP A 246 13.86 17.87 8.87
C TRP A 246 12.66 17.85 9.83
N ASP A 247 11.46 17.80 9.26
CA ASP A 247 10.23 17.55 10.00
C ASP A 247 9.89 16.05 9.95
N PRO A 248 9.43 15.43 11.05
CA PRO A 248 8.99 14.04 11.01
C PRO A 248 7.85 13.85 10.01
N ILE A 249 7.94 12.82 9.18
CA ILE A 249 6.85 12.39 8.31
C ILE A 249 5.83 11.69 9.22
N VAL A 250 4.97 12.46 9.87
CA VAL A 250 3.95 11.94 10.79
C VAL A 250 2.88 11.10 10.06
N SER A 251 2.57 11.47 8.82
CA SER A 251 1.64 10.75 7.95
C SER A 251 1.96 10.95 6.48
N ASN A 252 1.79 9.92 5.67
CA ASN A 252 2.04 9.97 4.22
C ASN A 252 1.04 9.14 3.40
N TYR A 253 -0.18 8.96 3.91
CA TYR A 253 -1.26 8.25 3.23
C TYR A 253 -2.23 9.21 2.51
N ARG A 254 -2.84 8.76 1.42
CA ARG A 254 -3.92 9.46 0.71
C ARG A 254 -5.28 9.11 1.35
N PRO A 255 -6.20 10.08 1.50
CA PRO A 255 -7.58 9.80 1.87
C PRO A 255 -8.29 8.87 0.88
N GLN A 256 -9.23 8.07 1.38
CA GLN A 256 -10.04 7.18 0.56
C GLN A 256 -10.87 7.91 -0.48
N GLN A 257 -11.07 7.23 -1.59
CA GLN A 257 -11.79 7.68 -2.77
C GLN A 257 -13.10 6.91 -2.88
N LEU A 258 -14.05 7.46 -3.63
CA LEU A 258 -15.32 6.78 -3.87
C LEU A 258 -15.12 5.51 -4.69
N CYS A 259 -15.80 4.43 -4.32
CA CYS A 259 -15.78 3.17 -5.08
C CYS A 259 -16.40 3.33 -6.48
N CYS A 260 -17.34 4.27 -6.67
CA CYS A 260 -17.97 4.59 -7.96
C CYS A 260 -18.55 3.37 -8.68
N GLY A 261 -19.17 2.44 -7.94
CA GLY A 261 -19.78 1.23 -8.51
C GLY A 261 -18.79 0.18 -9.03
N ARG A 262 -17.48 0.36 -8.80
CA ARG A 262 -16.48 -0.65 -9.17
C ARG A 262 -16.75 -1.97 -8.47
N ARG A 263 -16.59 -3.05 -9.23
CA ARG A 263 -16.63 -4.41 -8.72
C ARG A 263 -15.31 -4.74 -8.02
N ILE A 264 -15.38 -5.11 -6.75
CA ILE A 264 -14.24 -5.67 -6.01
C ILE A 264 -14.38 -7.19 -6.07
N LEU A 265 -13.28 -7.88 -6.36
CA LEU A 265 -13.24 -9.33 -6.38
C LEU A 265 -12.50 -9.84 -5.14
N TYR A 266 -13.01 -10.89 -4.52
CA TYR A 266 -12.32 -11.62 -3.46
C TYR A 266 -11.94 -13.00 -3.98
N ALA A 267 -10.63 -13.28 -3.98
CA ALA A 267 -10.09 -14.56 -4.38
C ALA A 267 -10.16 -15.53 -3.20
N THR A 268 -11.01 -16.56 -3.30
CA THR A 268 -11.11 -17.65 -2.31
C THR A 268 -10.18 -18.79 -2.71
N ASP A 269 -9.28 -19.18 -1.83
CA ASP A 269 -8.24 -20.21 -2.02
C ASP A 269 -7.19 -19.87 -3.09
N CYS A 270 -6.12 -19.22 -2.64
CA CYS A 270 -4.91 -19.04 -3.43
C CYS A 270 -3.72 -19.43 -2.55
N SER A 271 -3.13 -20.60 -2.83
CA SER A 271 -1.75 -20.84 -2.43
C SER A 271 -0.93 -19.77 -3.14
N ILE A 272 -0.30 -18.87 -2.38
CA ILE A 272 0.75 -18.05 -2.96
C ILE A 272 2.00 -18.92 -2.97
N VAL A 273 2.54 -19.17 -4.15
CA VAL A 273 3.65 -20.10 -4.38
C VAL A 273 4.89 -19.33 -4.82
#